data_AF-A0A935JSB8-F1
#
_entry.id   AF-A0A935JSB8-F1
#
_cell.length_a   1.000
_cell.length_b   1.000
_cell.length_c   1.000
_cell.angle_alpha   90.00
_cell.angle_beta   90.00
_cell.angle_gamma   90.00
#
_symmetry.space_group_name_H-M   'P 1'
#
loop_
_entity.id
_entity.type
_entity.pdbx_description
1 polymer ?
#
loop_
_entity_poly.entity_id
_entity_poly.type
_entity_poly.pdbx_seq_one_letter_code
_entity_poly.pdbx_strand_id
1 'polypeptide(L)'
;METPKTKITTLDKLTIGTRLVVRSKLDWRFAAVAKTVDDKIVLTVCSPSGRTYRLRRDLDTSVTYEGSIPVLFTDHPGHWRENFSRYDARW
;
A
#
# COMPACT_ATOMS: atom_id res chain seq x y z
N MET A 1 26.38 -4.60 4.05
CA MET A 1 25.12 -3.88 4.35
C MET A 1 24.11 -4.93 4.74
N GLU A 2 23.66 -4.96 5.99
CA GLU A 2 22.60 -5.87 6.41
C GLU A 2 21.30 -5.44 5.72
N THR A 3 20.71 -6.33 4.93
CA THR A 3 19.39 -6.11 4.35
C THR A 3 18.40 -5.98 5.51
N PRO A 4 17.64 -4.88 5.63
CA PRO A 4 16.68 -4.73 6.73
C PRO A 4 15.70 -5.91 6.68
N LYS A 5 15.44 -6.53 7.84
CA LYS A 5 14.48 -7.62 7.96
C LYS A 5 13.10 -7.11 7.56
N THR A 6 12.68 -7.40 6.33
CA THR A 6 11.34 -7.11 5.83
C THR A 6 10.34 -7.98 6.58
N LYS A 7 9.54 -7.39 7.47
CA LYS A 7 8.43 -8.11 8.09
C LYS A 7 7.34 -8.31 7.04
N ILE A 8 6.84 -9.53 6.90
CA ILE A 8 5.76 -9.88 5.97
C ILE A 8 4.49 -10.14 6.79
N THR A 9 3.36 -9.61 6.33
CA THR A 9 2.02 -9.89 6.84
C THR A 9 1.04 -9.97 5.66
N THR A 10 -0.25 -10.07 5.96
CA THR A 10 -1.34 -10.13 4.99
C THR A 10 -2.35 -9.01 5.25
N LEU A 11 -3.13 -8.62 4.24
CA LEU A 11 -4.06 -7.50 4.35
C LEU A 11 -5.12 -7.69 5.43
N ASP A 12 -5.58 -8.92 5.69
CA ASP A 12 -6.55 -9.23 6.76
C ASP A 12 -6.04 -8.93 8.17
N LYS A 13 -4.72 -8.84 8.36
CA LYS A 13 -4.10 -8.45 9.63
C LYS A 13 -4.03 -6.94 9.84
N LEU A 14 -4.33 -6.15 8.81
CA LEU A 14 -4.36 -4.70 8.92
C LEU A 14 -5.75 -4.24 9.38
N THR A 15 -5.78 -3.34 10.36
CA THR A 15 -7.04 -2.75 10.83
C THR A 15 -7.63 -1.80 9.79
N ILE A 16 -8.95 -1.64 9.78
CA ILE A 16 -9.61 -0.58 9.01
C ILE A 16 -9.02 0.78 9.40
N GLY A 17 -8.72 1.60 8.40
CA GLY A 17 -8.03 2.89 8.55
C GLY A 17 -6.51 2.80 8.43
N THR A 18 -5.92 1.59 8.47
CA THR A 18 -4.47 1.42 8.26
C THR A 18 -4.08 1.98 6.90
N ARG A 19 -3.08 2.88 6.91
CA ARG A 19 -2.49 3.46 5.70
C ARG A 19 -1.39 2.55 5.20
N LEU A 20 -1.30 2.39 3.89
CA LEU A 20 -0.28 1.61 3.22
C LEU A 20 0.08 2.22 1.87
N VAL A 21 1.24 1.85 1.35
CA VAL A 21 1.70 2.25 0.02
C VAL A 21 1.35 1.14 -0.98
N VAL A 22 0.79 1.53 -2.12
CA VAL A 22 0.40 0.60 -3.19
C VAL A 22 0.98 1.03 -4.53
N ARG A 23 1.30 0.06 -5.38
CA ARG A 23 1.68 0.31 -6.77
C ARG A 23 0.43 0.47 -7.64
N SER A 24 0.31 1.61 -8.30
CA SER A 24 -0.65 1.88 -9.39
C SER A 24 0.01 1.53 -10.74
N LYS A 25 -0.58 1.87 -11.89
CA LYS A 25 0.05 1.58 -13.20
C LYS A 25 1.33 2.40 -13.43
N LEU A 26 1.31 3.69 -13.07
CA LEU A 26 2.37 4.65 -13.43
C LEU A 26 3.18 5.17 -12.24
N ASP A 27 2.58 5.14 -11.06
CA ASP A 27 3.12 5.68 -9.81
C ASP A 27 2.88 4.78 -8.58
N TRP A 28 3.45 5.18 -7.46
CA TRP A 28 3.14 4.64 -6.13
C TRP A 28 2.18 5.59 -5.41
N ARG A 29 1.25 5.05 -4.62
CA ARG A 29 0.14 5.82 -4.03
C ARG A 29 -0.12 5.42 -2.58
N PHE A 30 -0.64 6.39 -1.80
CA PHE A 30 -1.28 6.06 -0.54
C PHE A 30 -2.61 5.35 -0.79
N ALA A 31 -2.81 4.31 0.00
CA ALA A 31 -4.10 3.71 0.20
C ALA A 31 -4.41 3.64 1.70
N ALA A 32 -5.68 3.45 2.01
CA ALA A 32 -6.13 3.08 3.34
C ALA A 32 -7.07 1.89 3.28
N VAL A 33 -6.97 0.98 4.25
CA VAL A 33 -7.94 -0.11 4.43
C VAL A 33 -9.30 0.51 4.73
N ALA A 34 -10.26 0.37 3.83
CA ALA A 34 -11.57 1.01 3.95
C ALA A 34 -12.58 0.10 4.64
N LYS A 35 -12.64 -1.17 4.25
CA LYS A 35 -13.52 -2.19 4.82
C LYS A 35 -13.15 -3.59 4.33
N THR A 36 -13.69 -4.60 5.00
CA THR A 36 -13.70 -6.00 4.55
C THR A 36 -15.11 -6.34 4.07
N VAL A 37 -15.25 -6.94 2.89
CA VAL A 37 -16.54 -7.36 2.30
C VAL A 37 -16.31 -8.63 1.48
N ASP A 38 -17.16 -9.64 1.66
CA ASP A 38 -17.20 -10.88 0.86
C ASP A 38 -15.79 -11.47 0.60
N ASP A 39 -15.03 -11.69 1.69
CA ASP A 39 -13.64 -12.19 1.65
C ASP A 39 -12.66 -11.34 0.84
N LYS A 40 -12.95 -10.05 0.66
CA LYS A 40 -12.05 -9.08 0.06
C LYS A 40 -11.78 -7.93 1.02
N ILE A 41 -10.54 -7.45 1.00
CA ILE A 41 -10.15 -6.17 1.58
C ILE A 41 -10.33 -5.09 0.52
N VAL A 42 -11.10 -4.06 0.87
CA VAL A 42 -11.30 -2.86 0.05
C VAL A 42 -10.32 -1.80 0.51
N LEU A 43 -9.46 -1.33 -0.39
CA LEU A 43 -8.56 -0.22 -0.17
C LEU A 43 -9.10 1.03 -0.87
N THR A 44 -9.10 2.17 -0.19
CA THR A 44 -9.32 3.47 -0.83
C THR A 44 -7.97 4.05 -1.20
N VAL A 45 -7.76 4.33 -2.49
CA VAL A 45 -6.51 4.88 -3.02
C VAL A 45 -6.74 6.33 -3.42
N CYS A 46 -5.85 7.21 -2.97
CA CYS A 46 -5.87 8.63 -3.35
C CYS A 46 -5.06 8.82 -4.64
N SER A 47 -5.66 9.45 -5.65
CA SER A 47 -4.96 9.83 -6.88
C SER A 47 -4.40 11.25 -6.76
N PRO A 48 -3.34 11.58 -7.52
CA PRO A 48 -2.80 12.94 -7.59
C PRO A 48 -3.83 13.98 -8.05
N SER A 49 -4.85 13.57 -8.82
CA SER A 49 -5.92 14.46 -9.30
C SER A 49 -6.96 14.85 -8.24
N GLY A 50 -6.75 14.48 -6.97
CA GLY A 50 -7.71 14.70 -5.87
C GLY A 50 -8.87 13.70 -5.85
N ARG A 51 -9.01 12.85 -6.88
CA ARG A 51 -10.00 11.77 -6.91
C ARG A 51 -9.55 10.58 -6.08
N THR A 52 -10.49 9.81 -5.58
CA THR A 52 -10.25 8.51 -4.94
C THR A 52 -10.85 7.38 -5.76
N TYR A 53 -10.25 6.20 -5.68
CA TYR A 53 -10.79 4.98 -6.26
C TYR A 53 -10.59 3.81 -5.30
N ARG A 54 -11.30 2.70 -5.55
CA ARG A 54 -11.23 1.52 -4.71
C ARG A 54 -10.48 0.40 -5.39
N LEU A 55 -9.59 -0.25 -4.66
CA LEU A 55 -8.98 -1.52 -5.03
C LEU A 55 -9.58 -2.62 -4.16
N ARG A 56 -9.88 -3.77 -4.76
CA ARG A 56 -10.26 -4.98 -4.03
C ARG A 56 -9.10 -5.96 -4.10
N ARG A 57 -8.77 -6.56 -2.96
CA ARG A 57 -7.69 -7.51 -2.80
C ARG A 57 -8.14 -8.68 -1.93
N ASP A 58 -7.47 -9.80 -2.10
CA ASP A 58 -7.71 -11.00 -1.32
C ASP A 58 -7.19 -10.80 0.10
N LEU A 59 -7.80 -11.48 1.07
CA LEU A 59 -7.46 -11.37 2.49
C LEU A 59 -5.97 -11.67 2.75
N ASP A 60 -5.45 -12.66 2.05
CA ASP A 60 -4.09 -13.19 2.13
C ASP A 60 -3.09 -12.42 1.26
N THR A 61 -3.50 -11.32 0.63
CA THR A 61 -2.58 -10.51 -0.18
C THR A 61 -1.43 -10.02 0.70
N SER A 62 -0.20 -10.36 0.30
CA SER A 62 1.02 -10.04 1.03
C SER A 62 1.25 -8.53 1.16
N VAL A 63 1.66 -8.14 2.36
CA VAL A 63 2.10 -6.79 2.73
C VAL A 63 3.49 -6.91 3.35
N THR A 64 4.43 -6.15 2.81
CA THR A 64 5.78 -6.02 3.36
C THR A 64 5.89 -4.75 4.20
N TYR A 65 6.77 -4.75 5.19
CA TYR A 65 7.10 -3.53 5.94
C TYR A 65 8.48 -3.05 5.58
N GLU A 66 8.57 -1.79 5.16
CA GLU A 66 9.82 -1.06 5.07
C GLU A 66 9.90 -0.07 6.24
N GLY A 67 10.53 -0.49 7.34
CA GLY A 67 10.45 0.23 8.61
C GLY A 67 9.05 0.11 9.21
N SER A 68 8.40 1.25 9.46
CA SER A 68 7.01 1.31 9.96
C SER A 68 5.96 1.44 8.86
N ILE A 69 6.37 1.49 7.59
CA ILE A 69 5.48 1.75 6.45
C ILE A 69 5.09 0.41 5.83
N PRO A 70 3.80 0.01 5.89
CA PRO A 70 3.32 -1.14 5.16
C PRO A 70 3.22 -0.81 3.67
N VAL A 71 3.70 -1.74 2.85
CA VAL A 71 3.75 -1.66 1.39
C VAL A 71 3.07 -2.90 0.85
N LEU A 72 2.05 -2.71 0.02
CA LEU A 72 1.40 -3.82 -0.67
C LEU A 72 2.40 -4.43 -1.65
N PHE A 73 2.55 -5.75 -1.60
CA PHE A 73 3.48 -6.45 -2.48
C PHE A 73 3.19 -6.15 -3.96
N THR A 74 4.26 -5.96 -4.73
CA THR A 74 4.22 -5.81 -6.19
C THR A 74 5.44 -6.49 -6.78
N ASP A 75 5.26 -7.03 -7.97
CA ASP A 75 6.28 -7.57 -8.87
C ASP A 75 7.08 -6.48 -9.61
N HIS A 76 6.69 -5.21 -9.46
CA HIS A 76 7.31 -4.09 -10.15
C HIS A 76 8.73 -3.80 -9.59
N PRO A 77 9.76 -3.66 -10.45
CA PRO A 77 11.15 -3.54 -10.00
C PRO A 77 11.50 -2.19 -9.35
N GLY A 78 10.74 -1.13 -9.64
CA GLY A 78 10.99 0.21 -9.09
C GLY A 78 10.53 0.37 -7.65
N HIS A 79 11.39 0.90 -6.78
CA HIS A 79 11.09 1.15 -5.36
C HIS A 79 10.09 2.30 -5.16
N TRP A 80 9.25 2.18 -4.13
CA TRP A 80 8.28 3.23 -3.80
C TRP A 80 8.96 4.51 -3.31
N ARG A 81 10.03 4.41 -2.50
CA ARG A 81 10.75 5.57 -1.94
C ARG A 81 11.23 6.56 -2.99
N GLU A 82 11.73 6.05 -4.11
CA GLU A 82 12.29 6.83 -5.22
C GLU A 82 11.25 7.65 -5.97
N ASN A 83 10.01 7.15 -5.99
CA ASN A 83 8.94 7.72 -6.80
C ASN A 83 7.88 8.44 -5.97
N PHE A 84 7.74 8.09 -4.69
CA PHE A 84 6.68 8.58 -3.81
C PHE A 84 7.01 9.91 -3.14
N SER A 85 8.28 10.13 -2.81
CA SER A 85 8.78 11.38 -2.19
C SER A 85 8.51 12.63 -3.04
N ARG A 86 8.33 12.49 -4.35
CA ARG A 86 7.98 13.60 -5.25
C ARG A 86 6.51 14.01 -5.19
N TYR A 87 5.63 13.17 -4.63
CA TYR A 87 4.17 13.38 -4.67
C TYR A 87 3.56 13.84 -3.35
N ASP A 88 4.28 13.72 -2.23
CA ASP A 88 3.80 14.21 -0.95
C ASP A 88 4.60 15.42 -0.48
N ALA A 89 4.02 16.61 -0.64
CA ALA A 89 4.55 17.84 -0.05
C ALA A 89 4.13 18.03 1.43
N ARG A 90 3.44 17.05 2.04
CA ARG A 90 2.86 17.13 3.39
C ARG A 90 3.55 16.20 4.40
N TRP A 91 4.66 15.56 4.04
CA TRP A 91 5.50 14.77 4.94
C TRP A 91 6.91 15.36 5.04
#